data_AF-A0AAE9KA88-F1
#
_entry.id   AF-A0AAE9KA88-F1
#
_cell.length_a   1.000
_cell.length_b   1.000
_cell.length_c   1.000
_cell.angle_alpha   90.00
_cell.angle_beta   90.00
_cell.angle_gamma   90.00
#
_symmetry.space_group_name_H-M   'P 1'
#
loop_
_entity.id
_entity.type
_entity.pdbx_description
1 polymer ?
#
loop_
_entity_poly.entity_id
_entity_poly.type
_entity_poly.pdbx_seq_one_letter_code
_entity_poly.pdbx_strand_id
1 'polypeptide(L)'
;MENYNRNPGQIQFRFSFFLRMRIKTSVFMRLNIRYVYFSFFLLLFFVFCSSDEEMIWEARDSISKGNTAEAMRLYETILKKNPTHLEANRTLGMILADSGVALNSAAFYLERAESSLPGDSSLLLYLLEIHLQEKDRDKTKRILEKFSKSKDKEIESYAIFLKDCLLDKKKNQSEFNRFKTTEIPAFLPPARRLFLKCELSLYSVSQSSKQFHFDYRTIQTESYVFLSTERLF
;
A
#
# COMPACT_ATOMS: atom_id res chain seq x y z
N MET A 1 -54.89 -17.94 90.22
CA MET A 1 -54.25 -17.07 91.22
C MET A 1 -53.42 -16.06 90.48
N GLU A 2 -53.62 -14.81 90.86
CA GLU A 2 -52.83 -13.62 90.54
C GLU A 2 -52.85 -13.01 89.14
N ASN A 3 -52.92 -11.70 89.24
CA ASN A 3 -53.38 -10.66 88.34
C ASN A 3 -52.22 -9.65 88.28
N TYR A 4 -52.22 -8.79 87.26
CA TYR A 4 -51.49 -7.51 87.26
C TYR A 4 -49.96 -7.64 86.99
N ASN A 5 -49.26 -6.82 86.21
CA ASN A 5 -49.45 -5.40 85.95
C ASN A 5 -48.42 -4.87 84.92
N ARG A 6 -48.84 -3.84 84.14
CA ARG A 6 -48.06 -2.68 83.61
C ARG A 6 -46.86 -2.86 82.64
N ASN A 7 -47.07 -2.43 81.39
CA ASN A 7 -46.16 -1.52 80.65
C ASN A 7 -46.21 -0.11 81.32
N PRO A 8 -45.24 0.84 81.19
CA PRO A 8 -44.37 1.12 80.03
C PRO A 8 -42.92 1.55 80.35
N GLY A 9 -42.05 1.67 79.34
CA GLY A 9 -40.72 2.28 79.52
C GLY A 9 -39.85 2.25 78.27
N GLN A 10 -39.98 3.26 77.42
CA GLN A 10 -39.08 3.55 76.31
C GLN A 10 -37.64 3.73 76.81
N ILE A 11 -36.69 2.99 76.23
CA ILE A 11 -35.31 3.46 76.11
C ILE A 11 -34.89 3.20 74.65
N GLN A 12 -34.84 4.28 73.86
CA GLN A 12 -34.27 4.27 72.53
C GLN A 12 -32.77 4.01 72.62
N PHE A 13 -32.27 3.00 71.89
CA PHE A 13 -30.91 3.03 71.36
C PHE A 13 -30.91 2.50 69.93
N ARG A 14 -31.04 3.43 68.98
CA ARG A 14 -30.65 3.21 67.59
C ARG A 14 -29.14 3.03 67.54
N PHE A 15 -28.65 1.89 67.09
CA PHE A 15 -27.35 1.82 66.42
C PHE A 15 -27.40 0.80 65.28
N SER A 16 -27.77 1.29 64.11
CA SER A 16 -27.41 0.71 62.83
C SER A 16 -25.89 0.77 62.66
N PHE A 17 -25.21 -0.37 62.68
CA PHE A 17 -23.82 -0.46 62.24
C PHE A 17 -23.71 -1.47 61.08
N PHE A 18 -24.08 -0.99 59.89
CA PHE A 18 -23.65 -1.62 58.65
C PHE A 18 -22.12 -1.50 58.56
N LEU A 19 -21.40 -2.63 58.68
CA LEU A 19 -20.00 -2.71 58.28
C LEU A 19 -19.92 -2.52 56.76
N ARG A 20 -19.85 -1.27 56.32
CA ARG A 20 -19.46 -0.91 54.96
C ARG A 20 -17.93 -0.90 54.93
N MET A 21 -17.32 -2.03 54.59
CA MET A 21 -15.90 -2.10 54.22
C MET A 21 -15.66 -1.24 52.96
N ARG A 22 -15.44 0.06 53.16
CA ARG A 22 -14.88 0.94 52.12
C ARG A 22 -13.40 0.59 51.99
N ILE A 23 -13.08 -0.24 51.00
CA ILE A 23 -11.71 -0.34 50.48
C ILE A 23 -11.36 1.05 49.94
N LYS A 24 -10.66 1.87 50.74
CA LYS A 24 -10.04 3.10 50.25
C LYS A 24 -8.87 2.68 49.35
N THR A 25 -9.12 2.51 48.06
CA THR A 25 -8.04 2.53 47.07
C THR A 25 -7.41 3.92 47.18
N SER A 26 -6.21 4.03 47.77
CA SER A 26 -5.49 5.30 47.84
C SER A 26 -5.30 5.85 46.42
N VAL A 27 -5.27 7.17 46.26
CA VAL A 27 -5.11 7.84 44.96
C VAL A 27 -3.88 7.32 44.19
N PHE A 28 -2.84 6.90 44.92
CA PHE A 28 -1.64 6.25 44.38
C PHE A 28 -1.91 4.93 43.64
N MET A 29 -2.86 4.12 44.14
CA MET A 29 -3.20 2.81 43.56
C MET A 29 -3.94 2.96 42.23
N ARG A 30 -4.73 4.02 42.05
CA ARG A 30 -5.42 4.33 40.78
C ARG A 30 -4.47 4.86 39.70
N LEU A 31 -3.43 5.58 40.11
CA LEU A 31 -2.39 6.09 39.21
C LEU A 31 -1.56 4.92 38.65
N ASN A 32 -1.10 4.01 39.52
CA ASN A 32 -0.34 2.82 39.11
C ASN A 32 -1.15 1.87 38.21
N ILE A 33 -2.45 1.67 38.48
CA ILE A 33 -3.31 0.84 37.62
C ILE A 33 -3.42 1.44 36.21
N ARG A 34 -3.56 2.76 36.09
CA ARG A 34 -3.61 3.43 34.78
C ARG A 34 -2.28 3.34 34.03
N TYR A 35 -1.14 3.39 34.72
CA TYR A 35 0.18 3.15 34.13
C TYR A 35 0.39 1.69 33.71
N VAL A 36 -0.09 0.73 34.50
CA VAL A 36 -0.02 -0.70 34.14
C VAL A 36 -0.91 -1.00 32.93
N TYR A 37 -2.12 -0.45 32.87
CA TYR A 37 -2.97 -0.57 31.68
C TYR A 37 -2.38 0.14 30.47
N PHE A 38 -1.79 1.32 30.65
CA PHE A 38 -1.11 2.03 29.57
C PHE A 38 0.12 1.27 29.08
N SER A 39 0.95 0.74 29.98
CA SER A 39 2.12 -0.08 29.66
C SER A 39 1.74 -1.41 29.01
N PHE A 40 0.66 -2.05 29.47
CA PHE A 40 0.11 -3.26 28.87
C PHE A 40 -0.51 -2.99 27.50
N PHE A 41 -1.21 -1.86 27.33
CA PHE A 41 -1.72 -1.42 26.03
C PHE A 41 -0.58 -1.07 25.06
N LEU A 42 0.50 -0.45 25.56
CA LEU A 42 1.72 -0.18 24.80
C LEU A 42 2.38 -1.50 24.36
N LEU A 43 2.53 -2.45 25.28
CA LEU A 43 3.10 -3.77 24.99
C LEU A 43 2.26 -4.56 23.99
N LEU A 44 0.92 -4.50 24.09
CA LEU A 44 0.03 -5.09 23.10
C LEU A 44 0.15 -4.41 21.73
N PHE A 45 0.26 -3.09 21.68
CA PHE A 45 0.50 -2.35 20.43
C PHE A 45 1.84 -2.75 19.78
N PHE A 46 2.89 -2.98 20.58
CA PHE A 46 4.20 -3.44 20.08
C PHE A 46 4.16 -4.87 19.53
N VAL A 47 3.41 -5.79 20.14
CA VAL A 47 3.33 -7.20 19.68
C VAL A 47 2.54 -7.33 18.37
N PHE A 48 1.53 -6.50 18.13
CA PHE A 48 0.80 -6.51 16.86
C PHE A 48 1.58 -5.87 15.70
N CYS A 49 2.48 -4.93 15.98
CA CYS A 49 3.27 -4.24 14.96
C CYS A 49 4.38 -5.12 14.36
N SER A 50 4.94 -6.07 15.13
CA SER A 50 6.10 -6.86 14.67
C SER A 50 5.76 -7.94 13.64
N SER A 51 4.54 -8.48 13.65
CA SER A 51 4.22 -9.70 12.86
C SER A 51 4.04 -9.45 11.36
N ASP A 52 3.62 -8.24 10.97
CA ASP A 52 3.41 -7.91 9.56
C ASP A 52 4.71 -7.47 8.88
N GLU A 53 5.58 -6.76 9.61
CA GLU A 53 6.93 -6.40 9.16
C GLU A 53 7.78 -7.64 8.83
N GLU A 54 7.76 -8.67 9.69
CA GLU A 54 8.47 -9.92 9.43
C GLU A 54 8.01 -10.59 8.11
N MET A 55 6.69 -10.64 7.90
CA MET A 55 6.10 -11.21 6.69
C MET A 55 6.43 -10.40 5.42
N ILE A 56 6.56 -9.08 5.53
CA ILE A 56 7.02 -8.21 4.43
C ILE A 56 8.46 -8.56 4.05
N TRP A 57 9.36 -8.76 5.03
CA TRP A 57 10.74 -9.13 4.75
C TRP A 57 10.84 -10.48 4.05
N GLU A 58 10.10 -11.49 4.50
CA GLU A 58 10.02 -12.79 3.85
C GLU A 58 9.46 -12.69 2.43
N ALA A 59 8.46 -11.84 2.21
CA ALA A 59 7.89 -11.62 0.89
C ALA A 59 8.93 -10.99 -0.05
N ARG A 60 9.66 -9.96 0.39
CA ARG A 60 10.74 -9.33 -0.39
C ARG A 60 11.88 -10.31 -0.71
N ASP A 61 12.28 -11.12 0.26
CA ASP A 61 13.29 -12.16 0.08
C ASP A 61 12.80 -13.27 -0.86
N SER A 62 11.52 -13.62 -0.82
CA SER A 62 10.92 -14.55 -1.78
C SER A 62 10.92 -13.99 -3.20
N ILE A 63 10.63 -12.68 -3.36
CA ILE A 63 10.82 -11.95 -4.62
C ILE A 63 12.31 -12.17 -4.97
N SER A 64 13.31 -11.84 -4.14
CA SER A 64 14.73 -11.90 -4.54
C SER A 64 15.21 -13.31 -4.90
N LYS A 65 14.56 -14.29 -4.29
CA LYS A 65 14.53 -15.74 -4.60
C LYS A 65 14.20 -16.10 -6.06
N GLY A 66 13.56 -15.20 -6.79
CA GLY A 66 12.76 -15.52 -7.98
C GLY A 66 11.49 -16.30 -7.66
N ASN A 67 11.14 -16.47 -6.38
CA ASN A 67 9.95 -17.20 -5.93
C ASN A 67 8.75 -16.27 -5.82
N THR A 68 8.28 -15.79 -6.98
CA THR A 68 7.15 -14.86 -7.07
C THR A 68 5.86 -15.45 -6.51
N ALA A 69 5.65 -16.77 -6.63
CA ALA A 69 4.45 -17.42 -6.12
C ALA A 69 4.36 -17.36 -4.59
N GLU A 70 5.46 -17.63 -3.89
CA GLU A 70 5.48 -17.56 -2.42
C GLU A 70 5.30 -16.11 -1.94
N ALA A 71 5.95 -15.17 -2.61
CA ALA A 71 5.78 -13.77 -2.27
C ALA A 71 4.35 -13.28 -2.45
N MET A 72 3.66 -13.68 -3.53
CA MET A 72 2.24 -13.37 -3.72
C MET A 72 1.40 -13.93 -2.56
N ARG A 73 1.65 -15.19 -2.16
CA ARG A 73 0.97 -15.83 -1.02
C ARG A 73 1.18 -15.08 0.29
N LEU A 74 2.40 -14.59 0.53
CA LEU A 74 2.74 -13.80 1.71
C LEU A 74 2.03 -12.44 1.68
N TYR A 75 2.10 -11.70 0.56
CA TYR A 75 1.37 -10.42 0.41
C TYR A 75 -0.15 -10.59 0.55
N GLU A 76 -0.73 -11.64 0.00
CA GLU A 76 -2.15 -11.95 0.20
C GLU A 76 -2.48 -12.21 1.68
N THR A 77 -1.58 -12.85 2.41
CA THR A 77 -1.76 -13.10 3.86
C THR A 77 -1.70 -11.80 4.65
N ILE A 78 -0.81 -10.88 4.28
CA ILE A 78 -0.73 -9.53 4.87
C ILE A 78 -2.03 -8.78 4.58
N LEU A 79 -2.52 -8.81 3.34
CA LEU A 79 -3.76 -8.13 2.95
C LEU A 79 -5.02 -8.72 3.59
N LYS A 80 -5.01 -9.99 3.98
CA LYS A 80 -6.10 -10.58 4.79
C LYS A 80 -6.18 -9.97 6.18
N LYS A 81 -5.04 -9.64 6.80
CA LYS A 81 -4.98 -8.98 8.11
C LYS A 81 -5.21 -7.47 8.00
N ASN A 82 -4.56 -6.84 7.02
CA ASN A 82 -4.61 -5.41 6.76
C ASN A 82 -4.92 -5.13 5.27
N PRO A 83 -6.21 -5.02 4.89
CA PRO A 83 -6.62 -4.80 3.50
C PRO A 83 -6.11 -3.51 2.85
N THR A 84 -5.71 -2.53 3.67
CA THR A 84 -5.21 -1.22 3.23
C THR A 84 -3.70 -1.09 3.32
N HIS A 85 -2.97 -2.19 3.54
CA HIS A 85 -1.51 -2.15 3.63
C HIS A 85 -0.91 -1.65 2.31
N LEU A 86 -0.25 -0.48 2.33
CA LEU A 86 0.22 0.20 1.13
C LEU A 86 1.18 -0.67 0.32
N GLU A 87 2.24 -1.17 0.96
CA GLU A 87 3.26 -1.95 0.24
C GLU A 87 2.71 -3.26 -0.33
N ALA A 88 1.96 -4.04 0.44
CA ALA A 88 1.38 -5.28 -0.06
C ALA A 88 0.44 -5.05 -1.25
N ASN A 89 -0.42 -4.02 -1.20
CA ASN A 89 -1.26 -3.64 -2.34
C ASN A 89 -0.41 -3.20 -3.54
N ARG A 90 0.61 -2.36 -3.33
CA ARG A 90 1.52 -1.87 -4.38
C ARG A 90 2.24 -3.02 -5.06
N THR A 91 2.95 -3.84 -4.29
CA THR A 91 3.83 -4.89 -4.81
C THR A 91 3.02 -6.02 -5.46
N LEU A 92 1.92 -6.47 -4.84
CA LEU A 92 1.06 -7.48 -5.44
C LEU A 92 0.42 -6.97 -6.75
N GLY A 93 -0.02 -5.72 -6.77
CA GLY A 93 -0.54 -5.07 -7.97
C GLY A 93 0.48 -5.00 -9.10
N MET A 94 1.72 -4.62 -8.81
CA MET A 94 2.82 -4.58 -9.78
C MET A 94 3.17 -5.96 -10.33
N ILE A 95 3.30 -6.97 -9.47
CA ILE A 95 3.56 -8.37 -9.88
C ILE A 95 2.48 -8.85 -10.85
N LEU A 96 1.21 -8.61 -10.53
CA LEU A 96 0.09 -9.01 -11.38
C LEU A 96 0.07 -8.24 -12.70
N ALA A 97 0.37 -6.94 -12.68
CA ALA A 97 0.46 -6.13 -13.90
C ALA A 97 1.59 -6.60 -14.81
N ASP A 98 2.77 -6.85 -14.26
CA ASP A 98 3.95 -7.32 -15.00
C ASP A 98 3.73 -8.72 -15.59
N SER A 99 2.93 -9.56 -14.94
CA SER A 99 2.55 -10.88 -15.49
C SER A 99 1.61 -10.80 -16.69
N GLY A 100 0.84 -9.72 -16.82
CA GLY A 100 -0.15 -9.51 -17.88
C GLY A 100 -1.40 -10.41 -17.83
N VAL A 101 -1.50 -11.37 -16.89
CA VAL A 101 -2.58 -12.38 -16.87
C VAL A 101 -3.82 -11.89 -16.10
N ALA A 102 -3.65 -11.09 -15.06
CA ALA A 102 -4.73 -10.71 -14.14
C ALA A 102 -4.86 -9.18 -13.98
N LEU A 103 -5.04 -8.47 -15.10
CA LEU A 103 -5.06 -7.00 -15.12
C LEU A 103 -6.15 -6.37 -14.25
N ASN A 104 -7.33 -6.99 -14.15
CA ASN A 104 -8.40 -6.51 -13.28
C ASN A 104 -7.99 -6.56 -11.80
N SER A 105 -7.36 -7.66 -11.38
CA SER A 105 -6.84 -7.81 -10.02
C SER A 105 -5.65 -6.87 -9.77
N ALA A 106 -4.78 -6.70 -10.77
CA ALA A 106 -3.69 -5.74 -10.72
C ALA A 106 -4.20 -4.31 -10.48
N ALA A 107 -5.16 -3.86 -11.29
CA ALA A 107 -5.79 -2.55 -11.16
C ALA A 107 -6.42 -2.37 -9.77
N PHE A 108 -7.15 -3.37 -9.28
CA PHE A 108 -7.77 -3.33 -7.96
C PHE A 108 -6.77 -3.06 -6.82
N TYR A 109 -5.65 -3.79 -6.79
CA TYR A 109 -4.63 -3.60 -5.76
C TYR A 109 -3.88 -2.27 -5.94
N LEU A 110 -3.57 -1.89 -7.18
CA LEU A 110 -2.91 -0.60 -7.47
C LEU A 110 -3.78 0.60 -7.13
N GLU A 111 -5.10 0.54 -7.36
CA GLU A 111 -6.05 1.59 -6.97
C GLU A 111 -6.13 1.77 -5.45
N ARG A 112 -6.04 0.66 -4.69
CA ARG A 112 -5.94 0.73 -3.22
C ARG A 112 -4.64 1.38 -2.78
N ALA A 113 -3.51 1.00 -3.39
CA ALA A 113 -2.22 1.63 -3.11
C ALA A 113 -2.25 3.13 -3.45
N GLU A 114 -2.87 3.51 -4.57
CA GLU A 114 -3.00 4.92 -4.99
C GLU A 114 -3.95 5.70 -4.07
N SER A 115 -4.98 5.06 -3.51
CA SER A 115 -5.84 5.70 -2.50
C SER A 115 -5.06 6.02 -1.21
N SER A 116 -4.07 5.20 -0.86
CA SER A 116 -3.19 5.42 0.30
C SER A 116 -2.04 6.39 0.00
N LEU A 117 -1.52 6.38 -1.22
CA LEU A 117 -0.46 7.30 -1.69
C LEU A 117 -0.87 7.95 -3.03
N PRO A 118 -1.74 8.99 -2.98
CA PRO A 118 -2.22 9.63 -4.19
C PRO A 118 -1.11 10.36 -4.94
N GLY A 119 -1.12 10.24 -6.27
CA GLY A 119 -0.19 10.97 -7.14
C GLY A 119 1.21 10.36 -7.27
N ASP A 120 1.45 9.15 -6.75
CA ASP A 120 2.69 8.42 -7.03
C ASP A 120 2.78 8.06 -8.52
N SER A 121 3.80 8.60 -9.20
CA SER A 121 3.99 8.45 -10.64
C SER A 121 4.13 6.99 -11.08
N SER A 122 4.76 6.15 -10.26
CA SER A 122 4.93 4.72 -10.58
C SER A 122 3.57 4.02 -10.58
N LEU A 123 2.77 4.18 -9.52
CA LEU A 123 1.41 3.64 -9.44
C LEU A 123 0.53 4.11 -10.61
N LEU A 124 0.55 5.41 -10.90
CA LEU A 124 -0.25 5.97 -11.99
C LEU A 124 0.18 5.44 -13.37
N LEU A 125 1.46 5.18 -13.60
CA LEU A 125 1.95 4.60 -14.86
C LEU A 125 1.53 3.14 -15.04
N TYR A 126 1.52 2.35 -13.96
CA TYR A 126 0.98 0.98 -14.01
C TYR A 126 -0.52 0.98 -14.34
N LEU A 127 -1.29 1.84 -13.68
CA LEU A 127 -2.73 1.99 -13.97
C LEU A 127 -2.97 2.48 -15.40
N LEU A 128 -2.14 3.41 -15.88
CA LEU A 128 -2.17 3.86 -17.27
C LEU A 128 -1.89 2.71 -18.24
N GLU A 129 -0.88 1.89 -17.98
CA GLU A 129 -0.54 0.74 -18.82
C GLU A 129 -1.71 -0.24 -18.95
N ILE A 130 -2.34 -0.57 -17.82
CA ILE A 130 -3.50 -1.47 -17.77
C ILE A 130 -4.63 -0.92 -18.65
N HIS A 131 -5.03 0.34 -18.45
CA HIS A 131 -6.16 0.91 -19.20
C HIS A 131 -5.86 1.18 -20.67
N LEU A 132 -4.60 1.47 -21.02
CA LEU A 132 -4.17 1.56 -22.42
C LEU A 132 -4.20 0.18 -23.10
N GLN A 133 -3.89 -0.89 -22.38
CA GLN A 133 -4.01 -2.26 -22.89
C GLN A 133 -5.46 -2.68 -23.08
N GLU A 134 -6.34 -2.33 -22.15
CA GLU A 134 -7.79 -2.54 -22.25
C GLU A 134 -8.46 -1.64 -23.30
N LYS A 135 -7.75 -0.59 -23.77
CA LYS A 135 -8.29 0.49 -24.62
C LYS A 135 -9.48 1.22 -24.00
N ASP A 136 -9.59 1.21 -22.68
CA ASP A 136 -10.63 1.93 -21.94
C ASP A 136 -10.29 3.43 -21.91
N ARG A 137 -10.90 4.18 -22.83
CA ARG A 137 -10.67 5.62 -23.01
C ARG A 137 -11.09 6.42 -21.77
N ASP A 138 -12.17 6.01 -21.10
CA ASP A 138 -12.72 6.73 -19.96
C ASP A 138 -11.83 6.57 -18.73
N LYS A 139 -11.39 5.35 -18.43
CA LYS A 139 -10.43 5.10 -17.35
C LYS A 139 -9.08 5.76 -17.65
N THR A 140 -8.59 5.67 -18.89
CA THR A 140 -7.35 6.34 -19.30
C THR A 140 -7.41 7.85 -19.03
N LYS A 141 -8.52 8.50 -19.39
CA LYS A 141 -8.72 9.94 -19.12
C LYS A 141 -8.69 10.24 -17.62
N ARG A 142 -9.37 9.43 -16.79
CA ARG A 142 -9.35 9.59 -15.33
C ARG A 142 -7.93 9.47 -14.75
N ILE A 143 -7.10 8.56 -15.25
CA ILE A 143 -5.70 8.44 -14.81
C ILE A 143 -4.88 9.67 -15.24
N LEU A 144 -5.07 10.20 -16.45
CA LEU A 144 -4.42 11.43 -16.88
C LEU A 144 -4.82 12.65 -16.03
N GLU A 145 -6.07 12.72 -15.57
CA GLU A 145 -6.52 13.74 -14.61
C GLU A 145 -5.86 13.59 -13.23
N LYS A 146 -5.41 12.39 -12.85
CA LYS A 146 -4.60 12.19 -11.63
C LYS A 146 -3.16 12.67 -11.85
N PHE A 147 -2.56 12.40 -13.02
CA PHE A 147 -1.25 12.94 -13.37
C PHE A 147 -1.22 14.47 -13.35
N SER A 148 -2.27 15.14 -13.84
CA SER A 148 -2.32 16.61 -13.85
C SER A 148 -2.37 17.26 -12.46
N LYS A 149 -2.90 16.52 -11.48
CA LYS A 149 -2.90 16.90 -10.06
C LYS A 149 -1.58 16.57 -9.36
N SER A 150 -0.75 15.71 -9.95
CA SER A 150 0.57 15.39 -9.41
C SER A 150 1.55 16.56 -9.61
N LYS A 151 2.62 16.57 -8.82
CA LYS A 151 3.67 17.59 -8.90
C LYS A 151 4.59 17.40 -10.11
N ASP A 152 4.65 16.19 -10.66
CA ASP A 152 5.60 15.83 -11.72
C ASP A 152 5.03 16.15 -13.10
N LYS A 153 5.30 17.37 -13.56
CA LYS A 153 4.87 17.85 -14.89
C LYS A 153 5.56 17.15 -16.05
N GLU A 154 6.75 16.60 -15.82
CA GLU A 154 7.46 15.87 -16.86
C GLU A 154 6.80 14.51 -17.09
N ILE A 155 6.47 13.80 -16.01
CA ILE A 155 5.75 12.53 -16.10
C ILE A 155 4.33 12.72 -16.62
N GLU A 156 3.66 13.82 -16.27
CA GLU A 156 2.37 14.18 -16.90
C GLU A 156 2.51 14.32 -18.42
N SER A 157 3.49 15.10 -18.90
CA SER A 157 3.76 15.29 -20.33
C SER A 157 4.07 13.95 -21.03
N TYR A 158 4.82 13.08 -20.35
CA TYR A 158 5.16 11.75 -20.82
C TYR A 158 3.94 10.82 -20.91
N ALA A 159 3.07 10.81 -19.89
CA ALA A 159 1.84 10.02 -19.87
C ALA A 159 0.88 10.43 -21.01
N ILE A 160 0.76 11.74 -21.28
CA ILE A 160 -0.03 12.28 -22.39
C ILE A 160 0.55 11.79 -23.73
N PHE A 161 1.87 11.89 -23.90
CA PHE A 161 2.56 11.39 -25.09
C PHE A 161 2.30 9.90 -25.32
N LEU A 162 2.42 9.08 -24.29
CA LEU A 162 2.17 7.64 -24.38
C LEU A 162 0.72 7.32 -24.77
N LYS A 163 -0.26 8.02 -24.18
CA LYS A 163 -1.67 7.87 -24.57
C LYS A 163 -1.87 8.26 -26.03
N ASP A 164 -1.35 9.41 -26.46
CA ASP A 164 -1.52 9.88 -27.85
C ASP A 164 -0.90 8.89 -28.85
N CYS A 165 0.26 8.31 -28.50
CA CYS A 165 0.92 7.32 -29.31
C CYS A 165 0.18 5.96 -29.34
N LEU A 166 -0.19 5.42 -28.18
CA LEU A 166 -0.68 4.05 -28.08
C LEU A 166 -2.18 3.93 -28.37
N LEU A 167 -2.97 4.92 -27.95
CA LEU A 167 -4.43 4.91 -28.04
C LEU A 167 -4.95 5.69 -29.24
N ASP A 168 -4.40 6.88 -29.50
CA ASP A 168 -4.84 7.75 -30.61
C ASP A 168 -4.01 7.56 -31.88
N LYS A 169 -2.94 6.76 -31.82
CA LYS A 169 -2.05 6.47 -32.94
C LYS A 169 -1.47 7.75 -33.59
N LYS A 170 -1.30 8.80 -32.80
CA LYS A 170 -0.78 10.10 -33.24
C LYS A 170 0.73 10.14 -33.13
N LYS A 171 1.40 10.53 -34.23
CA LYS A 171 2.84 10.74 -34.24
C LYS A 171 3.19 12.15 -33.74
N ASN A 172 4.22 12.23 -32.91
CA ASN A 172 4.88 13.45 -32.47
C ASN A 172 6.39 13.18 -32.36
N GLN A 173 7.11 13.43 -33.45
CA GLN A 173 8.53 13.12 -33.55
C GLN A 173 9.38 13.95 -32.57
N SER A 174 8.98 15.20 -32.29
CA SER A 174 9.68 16.07 -31.37
C SER A 174 9.67 15.50 -29.94
N GLU A 175 8.48 15.16 -29.43
CA GLU A 175 8.34 14.56 -28.10
C GLU A 175 8.96 13.16 -28.04
N PHE A 176 8.84 12.35 -29.11
CA PHE A 176 9.51 11.06 -29.17
C PHE A 176 11.02 11.18 -29.02
N ASN A 177 11.67 12.09 -29.76
CA ASN A 177 13.10 12.31 -29.66
C ASN A 177 13.52 12.86 -28.29
N ARG A 178 12.72 13.76 -27.71
CA ARG A 178 12.93 14.29 -26.36
C ARG A 178 12.90 13.15 -25.33
N PHE A 179 11.82 12.37 -25.27
CA PHE A 179 11.65 11.29 -24.30
C PHE A 179 12.59 10.10 -24.53
N LYS A 180 13.10 9.91 -25.75
CA LYS A 180 14.17 8.94 -26.01
C LYS A 180 15.46 9.27 -25.26
N THR A 181 15.71 10.56 -24.99
CA THR A 181 16.91 11.04 -24.29
C THR A 181 16.70 11.28 -22.80
N THR A 182 15.45 11.24 -22.30
CA THR A 182 15.18 11.40 -20.87
C THR A 182 15.41 10.10 -20.11
N GLU A 183 15.59 10.21 -18.79
CA GLU A 183 15.83 9.05 -17.93
C GLU A 183 14.52 8.38 -17.45
N ILE A 184 13.35 8.97 -17.74
CA ILE A 184 12.03 8.46 -17.32
C ILE A 184 11.81 7.00 -17.75
N PRO A 185 12.07 6.62 -19.02
CA PRO A 185 11.93 5.23 -19.45
C PRO A 185 12.99 4.31 -18.82
N ALA A 186 14.10 4.83 -18.30
CA ALA A 186 15.11 4.01 -17.65
C ALA A 186 14.71 3.64 -16.22
N PHE A 187 14.16 4.59 -15.46
CA PHE A 187 13.87 4.41 -14.04
C PHE A 187 12.51 3.77 -13.73
N LEU A 188 11.54 3.89 -14.63
CA LEU A 188 10.18 3.40 -14.38
C LEU A 188 9.86 2.24 -15.34
N PRO A 189 9.79 0.98 -14.85
CA PRO A 189 9.50 -0.18 -15.68
C PRO A 189 8.26 -0.03 -16.60
N PRO A 190 7.08 0.41 -16.12
CA PRO A 190 5.92 0.63 -17.00
C PRO A 190 6.17 1.75 -18.02
N ALA A 191 6.92 2.80 -17.66
CA ALA A 191 7.29 3.85 -18.61
C ALA A 191 8.08 3.27 -19.78
N ARG A 192 9.10 2.44 -19.48
CA ARG A 192 9.93 1.78 -20.49
C ARG A 192 9.11 0.93 -21.45
N ARG A 193 8.26 0.05 -20.89
CA ARG A 193 7.44 -0.87 -21.68
C ARG A 193 6.50 -0.12 -22.61
N LEU A 194 5.81 0.90 -22.09
CA LEU A 194 4.90 1.72 -22.89
C LEU A 194 5.64 2.48 -24.00
N PHE A 195 6.83 3.02 -23.72
CA PHE A 195 7.64 3.70 -24.74
C PHE A 195 8.06 2.75 -25.87
N LEU A 196 8.58 1.58 -25.52
CA LEU A 196 8.99 0.58 -26.50
C LEU A 196 7.80 0.12 -27.35
N LYS A 197 6.63 -0.09 -26.71
CA LYS A 197 5.39 -0.41 -27.42
C LYS A 197 4.98 0.71 -28.39
N CYS A 198 5.17 1.96 -28.00
CA CYS A 198 4.92 3.13 -28.84
C CYS A 198 5.89 3.18 -30.04
N GLU A 199 7.20 3.01 -29.79
CA GLU A 199 8.25 2.98 -30.80
C GLU A 199 7.98 1.90 -31.85
N LEU A 200 7.74 0.67 -31.41
CA LEU A 200 7.45 -0.47 -32.27
C LEU A 200 6.13 -0.32 -33.04
N SER A 201 5.13 0.36 -32.46
CA SER A 201 3.82 0.51 -33.10
C SER A 201 3.78 1.60 -34.17
N LEU A 202 4.55 2.69 -34.03
CA LEU A 202 4.39 3.88 -34.89
C LEU A 202 5.70 4.37 -35.53
N TYR A 203 6.85 4.15 -34.92
CA TYR A 203 8.11 4.79 -35.29
C TYR A 203 9.14 3.84 -35.90
N SER A 204 8.86 2.54 -35.95
CA SER A 204 9.73 1.61 -36.66
C SER A 204 9.73 1.87 -38.17
N VAL A 205 10.83 2.43 -38.66
CA VAL A 205 11.34 2.22 -40.03
C VAL A 205 12.61 1.39 -39.88
N SER A 206 12.72 0.30 -40.63
CA SER A 206 13.83 -0.66 -40.58
C SER A 206 15.19 0.05 -40.72
N GLN A 207 15.94 0.25 -39.63
CA GLN A 207 17.40 0.44 -39.71
C GLN A 207 18.10 0.27 -38.36
N SER A 208 19.01 -0.69 -38.36
CA SER A 208 20.16 -0.89 -37.46
C SER A 208 19.88 -0.83 -35.96
N SER A 209 19.57 -2.01 -35.44
CA SER A 209 19.91 -2.48 -34.10
C SER A 209 21.33 -2.08 -33.70
N LYS A 210 21.49 -0.90 -33.07
CA LYS A 210 22.43 -0.80 -31.95
C LYS A 210 21.78 -1.58 -30.82
N GLN A 211 22.08 -2.87 -30.83
CA GLN A 211 21.96 -3.85 -29.77
C GLN A 211 21.63 -3.23 -28.39
N PHE A 212 20.35 -3.03 -28.11
CA PHE A 212 19.90 -3.25 -26.74
C PHE A 212 19.68 -4.75 -26.67
N HIS A 213 20.69 -5.47 -26.17
CA HIS A 213 20.51 -6.85 -25.75
C HIS A 213 19.40 -6.84 -24.69
N PHE A 214 18.19 -7.17 -25.11
CA PHE A 214 17.07 -7.41 -24.21
C PHE A 214 17.20 -8.85 -23.76
N ASP A 215 18.07 -9.07 -22.77
CA ASP A 215 18.17 -10.35 -22.10
C ASP A 215 16.94 -10.49 -21.20
N TYR A 216 15.99 -11.33 -21.60
CA TYR A 216 14.81 -11.68 -20.80
C TYR A 216 15.17 -12.37 -19.47
N ARG A 217 16.46 -12.56 -19.18
CA ARG A 217 16.97 -13.10 -17.90
C ARG A 217 17.29 -12.04 -16.85
N THR A 218 17.44 -10.76 -17.21
CA THR A 218 17.86 -9.70 -16.25
C THR A 218 16.71 -9.00 -15.54
N ILE A 219 15.46 -9.17 -16.00
CA ILE A 219 14.27 -8.59 -15.35
C ILE A 219 14.01 -9.22 -13.97
N GLN A 220 14.49 -10.45 -13.75
CA GLN A 220 14.47 -11.09 -12.43
C GLN A 220 15.58 -10.63 -11.48
N THR A 221 16.48 -9.73 -11.90
CA THR A 221 17.58 -9.27 -11.03
C THR A 221 17.60 -7.76 -10.81
N GLU A 222 17.13 -6.94 -11.75
CA GLU A 222 17.17 -5.47 -11.60
C GLU A 222 15.96 -4.86 -10.88
N SER A 223 14.84 -5.59 -10.80
CA SER A 223 13.68 -5.21 -9.97
C SER A 223 13.98 -5.31 -8.46
N TYR A 224 15.06 -6.02 -8.06
CA TYR A 224 15.52 -6.12 -6.67
C TYR A 224 16.40 -4.96 -6.22
N VAL A 225 17.11 -4.33 -7.15
CA VAL A 225 18.09 -3.30 -6.78
C VAL A 225 17.36 -2.00 -6.42
N PHE A 226 16.25 -1.67 -7.08
CA PHE A 226 15.54 -0.41 -6.83
C PHE A 226 14.80 -0.38 -5.47
N LEU A 227 14.41 -1.55 -4.93
CA LEU A 227 13.85 -1.67 -3.57
C LEU A 227 14.93 -1.66 -2.47
N SER A 228 16.21 -1.71 -2.83
CA SER A 228 17.33 -1.68 -1.88
C SER A 228 17.91 -0.28 -1.66
N THR A 229 17.59 0.69 -2.53
CA THR A 229 18.16 2.05 -2.49
C THR A 229 17.36 3.06 -1.66
N GLU A 230 16.14 2.73 -1.20
CA GLU A 230 15.42 3.54 -0.21
C GLU A 230 15.86 3.25 1.24
N ARG A 231 16.91 2.43 1.45
CA ARG A 231 17.46 2.11 2.79
C ARG A 231 18.50 3.10 3.33
N LEU A 232 18.63 4.27 2.73
CA LEU A 232 19.49 5.34 3.22
C LEU A 232 18.77 6.68 3.12
N PHE A 233 17.72 6.89 3.91
CA PHE A 233 17.42 8.14 4.63
C PHE A 233 16.32 7.88 5.67
#